data_AF-A0AAC9QSL8-F1
#
_entry.id   AF-A0AAC9QSL8-F1
#
_cell.length_a   1.000
_cell.length_b   1.000
_cell.length_c   1.000
_cell.angle_alpha   90.00
_cell.angle_beta   90.00
_cell.angle_gamma   90.00
#
_symmetry.space_group_name_H-M   'P 1'
#
loop_
_entity.id
_entity.type
_entity.pdbx_description
1 polymer ?
#
loop_
_entity_poly.entity_id
_entity_poly.type
_entity_poly.pdbx_seq_one_letter_code
_entity_poly.pdbx_strand_id
1 'polypeptide(L)'
;MEEIKNTAEKKNPSDREKLKKRYIQKSQSIYRTVSKIKLWPARSGVLHSVKAIERRGSLTTITTYCGETFTVWDSKNSRSARWLRNRWYKEPCPRCGIPDWKLSKYLTTVFSHMKNGKI
;
A
#
# COMPACT_ATOMS: atom_id res chain seq x y z
N MET A 1 -15.10 -12.06 48.00
CA MET A 1 -13.84 -12.20 47.26
C MET A 1 -14.21 -12.69 45.87
N GLU A 2 -14.39 -11.78 44.93
CA GLU A 2 -14.88 -12.09 43.59
C GLU A 2 -13.68 -12.06 42.63
N GLU A 3 -13.37 -13.21 42.05
CA GLU A 3 -12.21 -13.41 41.19
C GLU A 3 -12.39 -12.68 39.86
N ILE A 4 -11.65 -11.58 39.67
CA ILE A 4 -11.52 -10.94 38.37
C ILE A 4 -10.68 -11.86 37.48
N LYS A 5 -11.37 -12.64 36.64
CA LYS A 5 -10.76 -13.47 35.58
C LYS A 5 -10.06 -12.55 34.58
N ASN A 6 -8.76 -12.40 34.76
CA ASN A 6 -7.88 -11.71 33.85
C ASN A 6 -7.65 -12.59 32.61
N THR A 7 -8.59 -12.54 31.67
CA THR A 7 -8.47 -13.25 30.40
C THR A 7 -7.53 -12.47 29.50
N ALA A 8 -6.23 -12.72 29.63
CA ALA A 8 -5.24 -12.25 28.68
C ALA A 8 -5.55 -12.87 27.30
N GLU A 9 -6.23 -12.11 26.46
CA GLU A 9 -6.46 -12.43 25.05
C GLU A 9 -5.11 -12.75 24.39
N LYS A 10 -4.94 -14.02 24.01
CA LYS A 10 -3.78 -14.49 23.27
C LYS A 10 -3.79 -13.85 21.88
N LYS A 11 -3.11 -12.70 21.73
CA LYS A 11 -2.96 -12.01 20.42
C LYS A 11 -2.38 -12.98 19.38
N ASN A 12 -3.14 -13.19 18.30
CA ASN A 12 -2.78 -14.08 17.21
C ASN A 12 -1.47 -13.61 16.54
N PRO A 13 -0.58 -14.49 16.06
CA PRO A 13 0.70 -14.08 15.44
C PRO A 13 0.53 -13.10 14.27
N SER A 14 -0.61 -13.20 13.56
CA SER A 14 -0.99 -12.27 12.48
C SER A 14 -1.14 -10.82 12.95
N ASP A 15 -1.50 -10.58 14.21
CA ASP A 15 -1.73 -9.24 14.74
C ASP A 15 -0.42 -8.50 15.04
N ARG A 16 0.65 -9.24 15.38
CA ARG A 16 1.99 -8.65 15.54
C ARG A 16 2.61 -8.26 14.21
N GLU A 17 2.33 -8.99 13.13
CA GLU A 17 2.74 -8.60 11.77
C GLU A 17 1.98 -7.39 11.24
N LYS A 18 0.73 -7.18 11.69
CA LYS A 18 -0.08 -5.99 11.35
C LYS A 18 0.54 -4.69 11.89
N LEU A 19 1.33 -4.75 12.96
CA LEU A 19 1.95 -3.58 13.60
C LEU A 19 3.33 -3.20 13.04
N LYS A 20 3.97 -4.04 12.22
CA LYS A 20 5.28 -3.71 11.65
C LYS A 20 5.16 -2.63 10.59
N LYS A 21 5.75 -1.46 10.86
CA LYS A 21 5.87 -0.36 9.88
C LYS A 21 6.54 -0.87 8.60
N ARG A 22 5.91 -0.60 7.46
CA ARG A 22 6.48 -0.93 6.15
C ARG A 22 7.44 0.19 5.74
N TYR A 23 8.69 -0.16 5.45
CA TYR A 23 9.68 0.77 4.92
C TYR A 23 9.84 0.59 3.41
N ILE A 24 9.79 1.69 2.66
CA ILE A 24 9.99 1.74 1.21
C ILE A 24 11.02 2.83 0.90
N GLN A 25 11.84 2.62 -0.12
CA GLN A 25 12.77 3.67 -0.53
C GLN A 25 12.04 4.78 -1.31
N LYS A 26 12.38 6.05 -1.04
CA LYS A 26 11.69 7.23 -1.60
C LYS A 26 11.83 7.37 -3.12
N SER A 27 12.94 6.93 -3.73
CA SER A 27 13.24 7.09 -5.16
C SER A 27 12.92 5.84 -6.01
N GLN A 28 11.87 5.10 -5.62
CA GLN A 28 11.48 3.86 -6.29
C GLN A 28 10.57 4.11 -7.49
N SER A 29 10.66 3.22 -8.48
CA SER A 29 9.79 3.27 -9.66
C SER A 29 8.34 2.93 -9.29
N ILE A 30 7.39 3.23 -10.18
CA ILE A 30 5.97 2.90 -9.97
C ILE A 30 5.83 1.40 -9.78
N TYR A 31 6.43 0.61 -10.67
CA TYR A 31 6.38 -0.84 -10.62
C TYR A 31 6.79 -1.37 -9.25
N ARG A 32 7.95 -0.92 -8.72
CA ARG A 32 8.46 -1.39 -7.42
C ARG A 32 7.59 -0.94 -6.25
N THR A 33 7.10 0.31 -6.29
CA THR A 33 6.26 0.87 -5.23
C THR A 33 4.90 0.17 -5.18
N VAL A 34 4.23 0.05 -6.32
CA VAL A 34 2.90 -0.56 -6.44
C VAL A 34 2.97 -2.07 -6.22
N SER A 35 4.02 -2.75 -6.69
CA SER A 35 4.21 -4.18 -6.41
C SER A 35 4.31 -4.47 -4.91
N LYS A 36 4.90 -3.56 -4.13
CA LYS A 36 5.06 -3.72 -2.67
C LYS A 36 3.82 -3.30 -1.87
N ILE A 37 3.14 -2.23 -2.29
CA ILE A 37 1.97 -1.69 -1.57
C ILE A 37 0.66 -2.38 -1.99
N LYS A 38 0.57 -2.77 -3.27
CA LYS A 38 -0.63 -3.32 -3.94
C LYS A 38 -1.85 -2.38 -3.87
N LEU A 39 -1.59 -1.08 -3.99
CA LEU A 39 -2.60 -0.01 -4.07
C LEU A 39 -2.23 0.98 -5.17
N TRP A 40 -3.24 1.63 -5.74
CA TRP A 40 -3.07 2.64 -6.80
C TRP A 40 -3.96 3.86 -6.56
N PRO A 41 -3.37 5.07 -6.47
CA PRO A 41 -4.15 6.31 -6.43
C PRO A 41 -4.55 6.73 -7.85
N ALA A 42 -5.86 6.74 -8.13
CA ALA A 42 -6.39 7.29 -9.37
C ALA A 42 -6.32 8.82 -9.37
N ARG A 43 -6.34 9.43 -10.57
CA ARG A 43 -6.31 10.90 -10.73
C ARG A 43 -7.50 11.60 -10.07
N SER A 44 -8.63 10.88 -9.92
CA SER A 44 -9.86 11.35 -9.26
C SER A 44 -9.71 11.56 -7.76
N GLY A 45 -8.74 10.91 -7.12
CA GLY A 45 -8.67 10.83 -5.66
C GLY A 45 -8.98 9.45 -5.10
N VAL A 46 -9.56 8.56 -5.91
CA VAL A 46 -9.98 7.23 -5.45
C VAL A 46 -8.77 6.30 -5.34
N LEU A 47 -8.66 5.58 -4.21
CA LEU A 47 -7.62 4.59 -3.99
C LEU A 47 -8.12 3.20 -4.37
N HIS A 48 -7.44 2.53 -5.30
CA HIS A 48 -7.80 1.19 -5.79
C HIS A 48 -6.87 0.11 -5.21
N SER A 49 -7.40 -1.08 -4.97
CA SER A 49 -6.58 -2.27 -4.75
C SER A 49 -6.08 -2.82 -6.07
N VAL A 50 -4.77 -3.10 -6.13
CA VAL A 50 -4.12 -3.67 -7.32
C VAL A 50 -4.15 -5.18 -7.23
N LYS A 51 -4.74 -5.84 -8.23
CA LYS A 51 -4.81 -7.28 -8.41
C LYS A 51 -3.55 -7.81 -9.08
N ALA A 52 -3.20 -7.26 -10.23
CA ALA A 52 -2.02 -7.64 -11.00
C ALA A 52 -1.24 -6.40 -11.45
N ILE A 53 0.06 -6.59 -11.65
CA ILE A 53 0.95 -5.56 -12.18
C ILE A 53 2.02 -6.24 -13.03
N GLU A 54 2.16 -5.76 -14.26
CA GLU A 54 3.12 -6.28 -15.24
C GLU A 54 4.00 -5.14 -15.73
N ARG A 55 5.30 -5.39 -15.88
CA ARG A 55 6.23 -4.41 -16.45
C ARG A 55 6.63 -4.81 -17.86
N ARG A 56 6.47 -3.89 -18.82
CA ARG A 56 6.90 -4.04 -20.21
C ARG A 56 7.82 -2.87 -20.56
N GLY A 57 9.13 -3.09 -20.44
CA GLY A 57 10.13 -2.04 -20.63
C GLY A 57 9.93 -0.86 -19.68
N SER A 58 9.69 0.33 -20.25
CA SER A 58 9.41 1.59 -19.55
C SER A 58 7.94 1.77 -19.16
N LEU A 59 7.06 0.84 -19.55
CA LEU A 59 5.63 0.86 -19.25
C LEU A 59 5.29 -0.19 -18.20
N THR A 60 4.24 0.08 -17.43
CA THR A 60 3.70 -0.81 -16.41
C THR A 60 2.19 -0.87 -16.59
N THR A 61 1.67 -2.08 -16.78
CA THR A 61 0.23 -2.34 -16.86
C THR A 61 -0.26 -2.76 -15.48
N ILE A 62 -1.31 -2.10 -15.01
CA ILE A 62 -1.89 -2.32 -13.69
C ILE A 62 -3.33 -2.76 -13.89
N THR A 63 -3.70 -3.87 -13.25
CA THR A 63 -5.07 -4.36 -13.17
C THR A 63 -5.56 -4.27 -11.74
N THR A 64 -6.68 -3.60 -11.53
CA THR A 64 -7.29 -3.39 -10.22
C THR A 64 -8.29 -4.50 -9.88
N TYR A 65 -8.65 -4.63 -8.61
CA TYR A 65 -9.68 -5.58 -8.17
C TYR A 65 -11.08 -5.23 -8.69
N CYS A 66 -11.36 -3.95 -8.95
CA CYS A 66 -12.63 -3.53 -9.53
C CYS A 66 -12.70 -3.69 -11.07
N GLY A 67 -11.70 -4.35 -11.68
CA GLY A 67 -11.71 -4.71 -13.11
C GLY A 67 -11.04 -3.71 -14.05
N GLU A 68 -10.66 -2.53 -13.57
CA GLU A 68 -9.99 -1.53 -14.41
C GLU A 68 -8.55 -1.97 -14.72
N THR A 69 -8.16 -1.86 -15.99
CA THR A 69 -6.79 -2.11 -16.46
C THR A 69 -6.27 -0.90 -17.22
N PHE A 70 -5.06 -0.45 -16.91
CA PHE A 70 -4.45 0.71 -17.54
C PHE A 70 -2.92 0.61 -17.57
N THR A 71 -2.31 1.31 -18.52
CA THR A 71 -0.86 1.33 -18.71
C THR A 71 -0.29 2.70 -18.34
N VAL A 72 0.78 2.71 -17.57
CA VAL A 72 1.48 3.93 -17.12
C VAL A 72 2.98 3.82 -17.35
N TRP A 73 3.65 4.95 -17.53
CA TRP A 73 5.11 5.00 -17.52
C TRP A 73 5.67 4.62 -16.14
N ASP A 74 6.71 3.78 -16.09
CA ASP A 74 7.42 3.38 -14.86
C ASP A 74 8.33 4.50 -14.34
N SER A 75 7.77 5.70 -14.16
CA SER A 75 8.49 6.90 -13.74
C SER A 75 8.49 7.10 -12.23
N LYS A 76 9.66 7.42 -11.67
CA LYS A 76 9.86 7.79 -10.26
C LYS A 76 9.26 9.15 -9.89
N ASN A 77 9.08 10.02 -10.89
CA ASN A 77 8.71 11.43 -10.70
C ASN A 77 7.26 11.73 -11.14
N SER A 78 6.50 10.70 -11.52
CA SER A 78 5.11 10.88 -11.93
C SER A 78 4.23 11.39 -10.78
N ARG A 79 3.07 11.95 -11.15
CA ARG A 79 2.03 12.33 -10.18
C ARG A 79 1.66 11.14 -9.29
N SER A 80 1.39 9.97 -9.87
CA SER A 80 1.02 8.77 -9.12
C SER A 80 2.12 8.32 -8.18
N ALA A 81 3.40 8.37 -8.59
CA ALA A 81 4.52 8.08 -7.70
C ALA A 81 4.61 9.06 -6.53
N ARG A 82 4.37 10.36 -6.76
CA ARG A 82 4.30 11.37 -5.69
C ARG A 82 3.15 11.10 -4.73
N TRP A 83 1.97 10.79 -5.25
CA TRP A 83 0.78 10.48 -4.45
C TRP A 83 0.99 9.24 -3.58
N LEU A 84 1.59 8.18 -4.14
CA LEU A 84 1.94 6.98 -3.40
C LEU A 84 2.88 7.28 -2.22
N ARG A 85 3.90 8.11 -2.43
CA ARG A 85 4.88 8.50 -1.41
C ARG A 85 4.28 9.35 -0.30
N ASN A 86 3.41 10.29 -0.67
CA ASN A 86 2.76 11.20 0.27
C ASN A 86 1.49 10.60 0.89
N ARG A 87 1.08 9.41 0.44
CA ARG A 87 -0.14 8.70 0.86
C ARG A 87 -1.41 9.52 0.59
N TRP A 88 -1.43 10.24 -0.53
CA TRP A 88 -2.55 11.07 -0.92
C TRP A 88 -3.64 10.25 -1.61
N TYR A 89 -4.84 10.29 -1.04
CA TYR A 89 -6.09 9.85 -1.63
C TYR A 89 -7.26 10.58 -0.93
N LYS A 90 -8.42 10.64 -1.57
CA LYS A 90 -9.64 11.21 -1.00
C LYS A 90 -10.47 10.13 -0.30
N GLU A 91 -10.70 9.02 -1.01
CA GLU A 91 -11.54 7.92 -0.54
C GLU A 91 -11.06 6.57 -1.12
N PRO A 92 -11.29 5.45 -0.42
CA PRO A 92 -11.05 4.12 -0.98
C PRO A 92 -12.13 3.73 -1.99
N CYS A 93 -11.76 2.98 -3.02
CA CYS A 93 -12.71 2.48 -4.02
C CYS A 93 -13.69 1.48 -3.38
N PRO A 94 -15.02 1.72 -3.41
CA PRO A 94 -16.00 0.81 -2.81
C PRO A 94 -16.02 -0.55 -3.51
N ARG A 95 -15.86 -0.59 -4.84
CA ARG A 95 -15.80 -1.83 -5.62
C ARG A 95 -14.56 -2.67 -5.36
N CYS A 96 -13.46 -2.05 -4.93
CA CYS A 96 -12.24 -2.77 -4.60
C CYS A 96 -12.32 -3.46 -3.22
N GLY A 97 -13.25 -3.07 -2.35
CA GLY A 97 -13.40 -3.63 -1.00
C GLY A 97 -12.09 -3.62 -0.21
N ILE A 98 -11.38 -2.49 -0.17
CA ILE A 98 -10.06 -2.42 0.48
C ILE A 98 -10.23 -2.62 1.99
N PRO A 99 -9.64 -3.69 2.59
CA PRO A 99 -9.77 -3.90 4.03
C PRO A 99 -9.07 -2.81 4.85
N ASP A 100 -9.63 -2.47 6.01
CA ASP A 100 -9.12 -1.39 6.88
C ASP A 100 -7.66 -1.59 7.28
N TRP A 101 -7.26 -2.83 7.59
CA TRP A 101 -5.87 -3.12 7.95
C TRP A 101 -4.90 -2.73 6.83
N LYS A 102 -5.31 -2.83 5.55
CA LYS A 102 -4.48 -2.50 4.39
C LYS A 102 -4.37 -0.98 4.23
N LEU A 103 -5.45 -0.24 4.52
CA LEU A 103 -5.46 1.23 4.59
C LEU A 103 -4.56 1.72 5.72
N SER A 104 -4.71 1.20 6.93
CA SER A 104 -3.86 1.54 8.08
C SER A 104 -2.39 1.23 7.82
N LYS A 105 -2.09 0.10 7.18
CA LYS A 105 -0.72 -0.26 6.76
C LYS A 105 -0.17 0.69 5.70
N TYR A 106 -1.01 1.20 4.80
CA TYR A 106 -0.61 2.17 3.80
C TYR A 106 -0.31 3.54 4.43
N LEU A 107 -1.17 4.02 5.33
CA LEU A 107 -0.99 5.27 6.06
C LEU A 107 0.28 5.28 6.92
N THR A 108 0.63 4.14 7.52
CA THR A 108 1.84 3.97 8.35
C THR A 108 3.11 3.62 7.54
N THR A 109 3.01 3.47 6.21
CA THR A 109 4.18 3.14 5.37
C THR A 109 5.15 4.33 5.33
N VAL A 110 6.40 4.09 5.72
CA VAL A 110 7.47 5.10 5.75
C VAL A 110 8.28 5.05 4.46
N PHE A 111 8.50 6.21 3.84
CA PHE A 111 9.37 6.36 2.68
C PHE A 111 10.70 7.00 3.09
N SER A 112 11.79 6.23 3.08
CA SER A 112 13.14 6.67 3.49
C SER A 112 14.12 6.69 2.31
N HIS A 113 15.20 7.46 2.40
CA HIS A 113 16.29 7.43 1.42
C HIS A 113 17.17 6.18 1.56
N MET A 114 17.18 5.57 2.74
CA MET A 114 18.04 4.43 3.08
C MET A 114 17.56 3.14 2.42
N LYS A 115 18.50 2.33 1.93
CA LYS A 115 18.21 0.97 1.46
C LYS A 115 18.12 0.05 2.69
N ASN A 116 16.99 -0.65 2.84
CA ASN A 116 16.81 -1.75 3.79
C ASN A 116 16.99 -1.41 5.29
N GLY A 117 16.50 -0.27 5.75
CA GLY A 117 16.24 -0.05 7.20
C GLY A 117 17.45 -0.17 8.13
N LYS A 118 18.69 -0.16 7.62
CA LYS A 118 19.85 0.14 8.44
C LYS A 118 19.71 1.61 8.83
N ILE A 119 19.44 1.85 10.10
CA ILE A 119 19.64 3.15 10.77
C ILE A 119 21.14 3.23 11.06
#